data_AF-H6LDE1-F1
#
_entry.id   AF-H6LDE1-F1
#
_cell.length_a   1.000
_cell.length_b   1.000
_cell.length_c   1.000
_cell.angle_alpha   90.00
_cell.angle_beta   90.00
_cell.angle_gamma   90.00
#
_symmetry.space_group_name_H-M   'P 1'
#
loop_
_entity.id
_entity.type
_entity.pdbx_description
1 polymer ?
#
loop_
_entity_poly.entity_id
_entity_poly.type
_entity_poly.pdbx_seq_one_letter_code
_entity_poly.pdbx_strand_id
1 'polypeptide(L)'
;MGRIPEETLEKVKKINIIDYAMNNGYEIRRIGSQFKIKDFGGLFIDAEGEKWNRFSDDSKEAGGGIIQFVKYMDQLDFRKAVEKLIDYASLERPPNQEAIAHIKAAKQVKKEPGVFKVPNRAQNYRRVFAYLTKTRQIDAEIVQYYVKHRKIYQDDHNNCVFCGGDEKGKVRSASLRGTYDVPGKDPFKGLVPNSDKLYPFTYEGKSNRVMVFEAPIDMLSYQSIKKEFGLHSDCQDHYIALNGVAHIGLAHYLESHPDINRVVFCLDNDEPGVKNTAELLNSIEEKYPQKYEFDLKVPTNKDWNQDLRLIHEAKELAKNQEWEEVVELEA
;
A
#
# COMPACT_ATOMS: atom_id res chain seq x y z
N MET A 1 7.54 -44.22 -2.86
CA MET A 1 8.46 -43.07 -2.99
C MET A 1 8.78 -42.54 -1.60
N GLY A 2 10.06 -42.40 -1.24
CA GLY A 2 10.48 -42.03 0.11
C GLY A 2 10.24 -40.57 0.47
N ARG A 3 9.85 -40.32 1.73
CA ARG A 3 9.69 -39.00 2.35
C ARG A 3 11.08 -38.35 2.52
N ILE A 4 11.21 -37.08 2.17
CA ILE A 4 12.44 -36.32 2.44
C ILE A 4 12.59 -36.20 3.97
N PRO A 5 13.73 -36.58 4.56
CA PRO A 5 13.94 -36.46 6.00
C PRO A 5 13.80 -35.01 6.45
N GLU A 6 13.16 -34.81 7.60
CA GLU A 6 12.89 -33.48 8.15
C GLU A 6 14.18 -32.72 8.49
N GLU A 7 15.20 -33.43 8.97
CA GLU A 7 16.54 -32.87 9.22
C GLU A 7 17.17 -32.30 7.93
N THR A 8 16.98 -32.97 6.79
CA THR A 8 17.47 -32.51 5.49
C THR A 8 16.77 -31.22 5.08
N LEU A 9 15.46 -31.13 5.28
CA LEU A 9 14.70 -29.91 5.00
C LEU A 9 15.14 -28.74 5.88
N GLU A 10 15.38 -28.97 7.17
CA GLU A 10 15.87 -27.93 8.08
C GLU A 10 17.28 -27.45 7.73
N LYS A 11 18.15 -28.31 7.20
CA LYS A 11 19.47 -27.90 6.69
C LYS A 11 19.32 -27.00 5.44
N VAL A 12 18.48 -27.42 4.49
CA VAL A 12 18.23 -26.67 3.25
C VAL A 12 17.63 -25.29 3.54
N LYS A 13 16.67 -25.19 4.47
CA LYS A 13 16.02 -23.92 4.82
C LYS A 13 16.98 -22.85 5.36
N LYS A 14 18.16 -23.25 5.86
CA LYS A 14 19.18 -22.32 6.39
C LYS A 14 20.08 -21.71 5.31
N ILE A 15 19.96 -22.16 4.07
CA ILE A 15 20.72 -21.59 2.95
C ILE A 15 20.30 -20.14 2.75
N ASN A 16 21.28 -19.24 2.77
CA ASN A 16 21.05 -17.82 2.57
C ASN A 16 20.73 -17.51 1.09
N ILE A 17 19.65 -16.80 0.84
CA ILE A 17 19.17 -16.49 -0.52
C ILE A 17 20.15 -15.60 -1.27
N ILE A 18 20.79 -14.62 -0.61
CA ILE A 18 21.74 -13.71 -1.25
C ILE A 18 22.98 -14.50 -1.69
N ASP A 19 23.52 -15.33 -0.79
CA ASP A 19 24.68 -16.19 -1.09
C ASP A 19 24.37 -17.16 -2.24
N TYR A 20 23.25 -17.89 -2.14
CA TYR A 20 22.81 -18.82 -3.18
C TYR A 20 22.64 -18.10 -4.53
N ALA A 21 21.96 -16.95 -4.54
CA ALA A 21 21.68 -16.23 -5.77
C ALA A 21 22.98 -15.75 -6.45
N MET A 22 23.90 -15.15 -5.70
CA MET A 22 25.20 -14.73 -6.26
C MET A 22 26.02 -15.91 -6.80
N ASN A 23 26.06 -17.03 -6.08
CA ASN A 23 26.78 -18.23 -6.50
C ASN A 23 26.12 -18.96 -7.69
N ASN A 24 24.86 -18.65 -8.00
CA ASN A 24 24.14 -19.15 -9.18
C ASN A 24 24.05 -18.09 -10.30
N GLY A 25 24.85 -17.03 -10.24
CA GLY A 25 24.99 -16.05 -11.33
C GLY A 25 23.91 -14.97 -11.36
N TYR A 26 23.07 -14.86 -10.33
CA TYR A 26 22.11 -13.78 -10.25
C TYR A 26 22.80 -12.46 -9.89
N GLU A 27 22.56 -11.42 -10.69
CA GLU A 27 23.01 -10.06 -10.37
C GLU A 27 22.10 -9.44 -9.31
N ILE A 28 22.67 -9.10 -8.15
CA ILE A 28 21.93 -8.50 -7.02
C ILE A 28 22.39 -7.06 -6.80
N ARG A 29 21.43 -6.16 -6.59
CA ARG A 29 21.69 -4.76 -6.23
C ARG A 29 21.06 -4.44 -4.89
N ARG A 30 21.83 -3.80 -4.01
CA ARG A 30 21.32 -3.33 -2.73
C ARG A 30 20.44 -2.10 -2.91
N ILE A 31 19.27 -2.09 -2.29
CA ILE A 31 18.34 -0.96 -2.22
C ILE A 31 17.93 -0.76 -0.75
N GLY A 32 18.53 0.24 -0.09
CA GLY A 32 18.33 0.48 1.35
C GLY A 32 18.86 -0.68 2.21
N SER A 33 17.97 -1.32 2.96
CA SER A 33 18.25 -2.54 3.75
C SER A 33 17.99 -3.83 2.98
N GLN A 34 17.32 -3.78 1.82
CA GLN A 34 16.94 -4.96 1.04
C GLN A 34 17.84 -5.13 -0.19
N PHE A 35 17.68 -6.27 -0.85
CA PHE A 35 18.39 -6.64 -2.05
C PHE A 35 17.43 -6.93 -3.18
N LYS A 36 17.64 -6.30 -4.34
CA LYS A 36 16.86 -6.51 -5.55
C LYS A 36 17.63 -7.39 -6.52
N ILE A 37 16.98 -8.40 -7.09
CA ILE A 37 17.56 -9.16 -8.21
C ILE A 37 17.28 -8.39 -9.51
N LYS A 38 18.33 -8.16 -10.29
CA LYS A 38 18.25 -7.48 -11.58
C LYS A 38 17.39 -8.29 -12.55
N ASP A 39 16.60 -7.61 -13.37
CA ASP A 39 15.72 -8.21 -14.41
C ASP A 39 14.53 -9.06 -13.89
N PHE A 40 14.35 -9.19 -12.58
CA PHE A 40 13.21 -9.89 -11.96
C PHE A 40 12.14 -8.94 -11.37
N GLY A 41 12.01 -7.73 -11.93
CA GLY A 41 10.92 -6.80 -11.62
C GLY A 41 10.89 -6.32 -10.15
N GLY A 42 9.80 -6.59 -9.44
CA GLY A 42 9.58 -6.22 -8.03
C GLY A 42 10.10 -7.23 -7.00
N LEU A 43 11.07 -8.08 -7.35
CA LEU A 43 11.62 -9.11 -6.45
C LEU A 43 12.67 -8.53 -5.50
N PHE A 44 12.40 -8.61 -4.20
CA PHE A 44 13.29 -8.19 -3.14
C PHE A 44 13.55 -9.31 -2.13
N ILE A 45 14.80 -9.40 -1.70
CA ILE A 45 15.28 -10.26 -0.61
C ILE A 45 15.51 -9.35 0.61
N ASP A 46 15.16 -9.84 1.80
CA ASP A 46 15.40 -9.13 3.05
C ASP A 46 16.90 -8.95 3.37
N ALA A 47 17.19 -8.14 4.39
CA ALA A 47 18.55 -7.81 4.81
C ALA A 47 19.35 -9.02 5.30
N GLU A 48 18.63 -10.01 5.82
CA GLU A 48 19.17 -11.24 6.38
C GLU A 48 19.44 -12.29 5.31
N GLY A 49 18.83 -12.18 4.13
CA GLY A 49 18.86 -13.20 3.08
C GLY A 49 18.02 -14.42 3.42
N GLU A 50 17.02 -14.29 4.30
CA GLU A 50 16.20 -15.41 4.78
C GLU A 50 14.87 -15.50 4.04
N LYS A 51 14.30 -14.35 3.66
CA LYS A 51 13.02 -14.28 2.95
C LYS A 51 13.13 -13.39 1.72
N TRP A 52 12.27 -13.69 0.76
CA TRP A 52 12.07 -12.87 -0.43
C TRP A 52 10.58 -12.68 -0.69
N ASN A 53 10.23 -11.61 -1.40
CA ASN A 53 8.90 -11.37 -1.93
C ASN A 53 9.03 -10.68 -3.30
N ARG A 54 8.10 -10.95 -4.22
CA ARG A 54 7.98 -10.19 -5.47
C ARG A 54 6.71 -9.35 -5.43
N PHE A 55 6.86 -8.06 -5.15
CA PHE A 55 5.73 -7.11 -5.03
C PHE A 55 5.00 -6.82 -6.34
N SER A 56 5.46 -7.37 -7.46
CA SER A 56 4.84 -7.23 -8.78
C SER A 56 4.13 -8.51 -9.23
N ASP A 57 4.06 -9.54 -8.38
CA ASP A 57 3.41 -10.81 -8.66
C ASP A 57 2.62 -11.23 -7.42
N ASP A 58 1.30 -11.29 -7.54
CA ASP A 58 0.40 -11.52 -6.40
C ASP A 58 0.05 -13.00 -6.18
N SER A 59 0.69 -13.90 -6.93
CA SER A 59 0.52 -15.34 -6.76
C SER A 59 1.02 -15.80 -5.39
N LYS A 60 0.43 -16.88 -4.86
CA LYS A 60 0.87 -17.49 -3.59
C LYS A 60 2.31 -18.05 -3.64
N GLU A 61 2.91 -18.08 -4.82
CA GLU A 61 4.27 -18.57 -5.06
C GLU A 61 5.32 -17.45 -5.04
N ALA A 62 4.89 -16.18 -5.06
CA ALA A 62 5.72 -14.98 -5.18
C ALA A 62 6.32 -14.49 -3.84
N GLY A 63 6.81 -15.43 -3.03
CA GLY A 63 7.51 -15.13 -1.79
C GLY A 63 7.79 -16.36 -0.93
N GLY A 64 8.58 -16.18 0.12
CA GLY A 64 8.89 -17.24 1.08
C GLY A 64 10.39 -17.35 1.38
N GLY A 65 10.84 -18.57 1.72
CA GLY A 65 12.24 -18.86 1.98
C GLY A 65 12.98 -19.36 0.74
N ILE A 66 14.21 -19.87 0.93
CA ILE A 66 15.07 -20.36 -0.15
C ILE A 66 14.44 -21.45 -1.03
N ILE A 67 13.63 -22.35 -0.47
CA ILE A 67 12.96 -23.40 -1.25
C ILE A 67 11.96 -22.76 -2.23
N GLN A 68 11.11 -21.86 -1.75
CA GLN A 68 10.16 -21.12 -2.60
C GLN A 68 10.92 -20.28 -3.62
N PHE A 69 12.04 -19.68 -3.24
CA PHE A 69 12.88 -18.90 -4.14
C PHE A 69 13.34 -19.75 -5.33
N VAL A 70 13.94 -20.92 -5.07
CA VAL A 70 14.41 -21.82 -6.13
C VAL A 70 13.26 -22.34 -6.98
N LYS A 71 12.16 -22.77 -6.36
CA LYS A 71 10.94 -23.17 -7.09
C LYS A 71 10.51 -22.10 -8.08
N TYR A 72 10.45 -20.86 -7.61
CA TYR A 72 9.93 -19.73 -8.38
C TYR A 72 10.89 -19.30 -9.49
N MET A 73 12.16 -19.13 -9.16
CA MET A 73 13.17 -18.65 -10.12
C MET A 73 13.48 -19.68 -11.21
N ASP A 74 13.52 -20.96 -10.83
CA ASP A 74 13.90 -22.05 -11.74
C ASP A 74 12.68 -22.83 -12.27
N GLN A 75 11.45 -22.42 -11.93
CA GLN A 75 10.19 -23.07 -12.32
C GLN A 75 10.17 -24.57 -11.98
N LEU A 76 10.61 -24.90 -10.76
CA LEU A 76 10.73 -26.27 -10.26
C LEU A 76 9.60 -26.63 -9.28
N ASP A 77 9.21 -27.90 -9.31
CA ASP A 77 8.41 -28.48 -8.23
C ASP A 77 9.20 -28.53 -6.90
N PHE A 78 8.50 -28.74 -5.80
CA PHE A 78 9.10 -28.74 -4.47
C PHE A 78 10.24 -29.75 -4.33
N ARG A 79 10.09 -30.95 -4.91
CA ARG A 79 11.07 -32.02 -4.75
C ARG A 79 12.35 -31.69 -5.50
N LYS A 80 12.24 -31.24 -6.76
CA LYS A 80 13.39 -30.84 -7.57
C LYS A 80 14.12 -29.63 -6.99
N ALA A 81 13.38 -28.67 -6.43
CA ALA A 81 13.99 -27.52 -5.75
C ALA A 81 14.79 -27.94 -4.51
N VAL A 82 14.26 -28.86 -3.71
CA VAL A 82 14.97 -29.40 -2.54
C VAL A 82 16.18 -30.23 -2.95
N GLU A 83 16.07 -31.09 -3.96
CA GLU A 83 17.20 -31.87 -4.50
C GLU A 83 18.33 -30.94 -4.98
N LYS A 84 18.00 -29.89 -5.73
CA LYS A 84 18.97 -28.86 -6.17
C LYS A 84 19.65 -28.15 -4.99
N LEU A 85 18.91 -27.85 -3.93
CA LEU A 85 19.46 -27.20 -2.74
C LEU A 85 20.32 -28.15 -1.89
N ILE A 86 20.01 -29.45 -1.87
CA ILE A 86 20.87 -30.48 -1.26
C ILE A 86 22.19 -30.56 -2.02
N ASP A 87 22.13 -30.62 -3.36
CA ASP A 87 23.32 -30.64 -4.22
C ASP A 87 24.14 -29.36 -4.04
N TYR A 88 23.50 -28.20 -3.89
CA TYR A 88 24.20 -26.96 -3.59
C TYR A 88 24.92 -27.02 -2.22
N ALA A 89 24.23 -27.52 -1.18
CA ALA A 89 24.77 -27.58 0.17
C ALA A 89 25.92 -28.59 0.33
N SER A 90 25.91 -29.69 -0.44
CA SER A 90 26.95 -30.73 -0.40
C SER A 90 28.27 -30.32 -1.06
N LEU A 91 28.30 -29.21 -1.79
CA LEU A 91 29.52 -28.68 -2.41
C LEU A 91 30.47 -27.99 -1.42
N GLU A 92 30.06 -27.83 -0.15
CA GLU A 92 30.84 -27.26 0.96
C GLU A 92 31.61 -25.98 0.59
N ARG A 93 30.99 -25.14 -0.25
CA ARG A 93 31.62 -23.92 -0.75
C ARG A 93 31.79 -22.92 0.38
N PRO A 94 32.92 -22.18 0.42
CA PRO A 94 33.01 -21.03 1.30
C PRO A 94 31.93 -20.02 0.91
N PRO A 95 31.32 -19.28 1.86
CA PRO A 95 30.31 -18.30 1.52
C PRO A 95 30.90 -17.21 0.64
N ASN A 96 30.09 -16.68 -0.28
CA ASN A 96 30.48 -15.67 -1.22
C ASN A 96 30.91 -14.39 -0.47
N GLN A 97 32.15 -13.95 -0.68
CA GLN A 97 32.72 -12.81 0.04
C GLN A 97 31.98 -11.49 -0.26
N GLU A 98 31.46 -11.34 -1.48
CA GLU A 98 30.63 -10.21 -1.87
C GLU A 98 29.28 -10.27 -1.15
N ALA A 99 28.66 -11.45 -1.07
CA ALA A 99 27.44 -11.66 -0.29
C ALA A 99 27.65 -11.35 1.20
N ILE A 100 28.75 -11.80 1.81
CA ILE A 100 29.11 -11.48 3.20
C ILE A 100 29.22 -9.96 3.39
N ALA A 101 29.94 -9.28 2.50
CA ALA A 101 30.11 -7.83 2.55
C ALA A 101 28.77 -7.10 2.43
N HIS A 102 27.92 -7.54 1.50
CA HIS A 102 26.57 -7.04 1.32
C HIS A 102 25.70 -7.21 2.57
N ILE A 103 25.62 -8.42 3.12
CA ILE A 103 24.84 -8.74 4.32
C ILE A 103 25.35 -7.90 5.50
N LYS A 104 26.66 -7.80 5.68
CA LYS A 104 27.25 -6.98 6.75
C LYS A 104 26.89 -5.50 6.59
N ALA A 105 26.94 -4.97 5.37
CA ALA A 105 26.59 -3.59 5.09
C ALA A 105 25.08 -3.32 5.22
N ALA A 106 24.23 -4.29 4.91
CA ALA A 106 22.79 -4.24 5.15
C ALA A 106 22.46 -4.25 6.65
N LYS A 107 23.12 -5.12 7.43
CA LYS A 107 23.02 -5.16 8.90
C LYS A 107 23.50 -3.87 9.56
N GLN A 108 24.51 -3.20 9.00
CA GLN A 108 24.95 -1.89 9.49
C GLN A 108 23.96 -0.77 9.21
N VAL A 109 23.14 -0.86 8.16
CA VAL A 109 22.02 0.07 7.90
C VAL A 109 20.78 -0.29 8.69
N LYS A 110 20.65 -1.54 9.14
CA LYS A 110 19.67 -1.99 10.15
C LYS A 110 20.02 -1.50 11.57
N LYS A 111 20.71 -0.35 11.70
CA LYS A 111 21.03 0.31 12.98
C LYS A 111 19.96 1.33 13.36
N GLU A 112 19.33 1.06 14.51
CA GLU A 112 18.31 1.82 15.25
C GLU A 112 17.03 2.15 14.48
N PRO A 113 15.83 1.96 15.07
CA PRO A 113 14.60 2.48 14.48
C PRO A 113 14.80 3.98 14.28
N GLY A 114 14.93 4.41 13.03
CA GLY A 114 15.17 5.82 12.74
C GLY A 114 14.03 6.65 13.32
N VAL A 115 14.31 7.90 13.68
CA VAL A 115 13.25 8.80 14.16
C VAL A 115 12.39 9.19 12.96
N PHE A 116 11.07 9.00 13.06
CA PHE A 116 10.12 9.56 12.09
C PHE A 116 10.33 11.07 11.97
N LYS A 117 10.57 11.54 10.75
CA LYS A 117 10.70 12.96 10.44
C LYS A 117 9.58 13.34 9.50
N VAL A 118 8.75 14.28 9.94
CA VAL A 118 7.71 14.89 9.12
C VAL A 118 8.40 15.60 7.94
N PRO A 119 7.97 15.39 6.69
CA PRO A 119 8.50 16.12 5.54
C PRO A 119 8.44 17.64 5.70
N ASN A 120 9.40 18.34 5.10
CA ASN A 120 9.41 19.80 5.07
C ASN A 120 8.21 20.30 4.27
N ARG A 121 7.58 21.37 4.75
CA ARG A 121 6.47 22.02 4.05
C ARG A 121 7.01 22.97 2.99
N ALA A 122 6.38 22.99 1.83
CA ALA A 122 6.61 24.03 0.83
C ALA A 122 6.09 25.39 1.31
N GLN A 123 6.56 26.46 0.67
CA GLN A 123 6.11 27.83 0.95
C GLN A 123 4.64 28.09 0.59
N ASN A 124 4.10 27.32 -0.37
CA ASN A 124 2.70 27.39 -0.79
C ASN A 124 2.23 26.02 -1.27
N TYR A 125 0.91 25.81 -1.32
CA TYR A 125 0.31 24.51 -1.65
C TYR A 125 -0.39 24.50 -3.02
N ARG A 126 0.02 25.38 -3.94
CA ARG A 126 -0.69 25.58 -5.22
C ARG A 126 -0.77 24.30 -6.06
N ARG A 127 0.30 23.49 -6.09
CA ARG A 127 0.33 22.25 -6.89
C ARG A 127 -0.55 21.18 -6.27
N VAL A 128 -0.53 21.02 -4.95
CA VAL A 128 -1.42 20.08 -4.26
C VAL A 128 -2.90 20.46 -4.47
N PHE A 129 -3.25 21.74 -4.31
CA PHE A 129 -4.63 22.18 -4.56
C PHE A 129 -5.05 21.95 -6.01
N ALA A 130 -4.23 22.35 -6.99
CA ALA A 130 -4.52 22.13 -8.40
C ALA A 130 -4.65 20.63 -8.71
N TYR A 131 -3.73 19.80 -8.22
CA TYR A 131 -3.76 18.36 -8.44
C TYR A 131 -5.01 17.72 -7.83
N LEU A 132 -5.31 17.95 -6.56
CA LEU A 132 -6.46 17.32 -5.90
C LEU A 132 -7.80 17.80 -6.49
N THR A 133 -7.94 19.10 -6.78
CA THR A 133 -9.23 19.67 -7.22
C THR A 133 -9.46 19.67 -8.72
N LYS A 134 -8.40 19.77 -9.54
CA LYS A 134 -8.51 19.83 -11.00
C LYS A 134 -8.18 18.50 -11.65
N THR A 135 -7.11 17.84 -11.23
CA THR A 135 -6.70 16.54 -11.79
C THR A 135 -7.50 15.39 -11.17
N ARG A 136 -7.63 15.38 -9.85
CA ARG A 136 -8.34 14.34 -9.10
C ARG A 136 -9.81 14.66 -8.86
N GLN A 137 -10.24 15.88 -9.21
CA GLN A 137 -11.62 16.34 -9.15
C GLN A 137 -12.29 16.22 -7.77
N ILE A 138 -11.49 16.15 -6.71
CA ILE A 138 -11.95 16.17 -5.32
C ILE A 138 -12.52 17.55 -5.01
N ASP A 139 -13.65 17.58 -4.29
CA ASP A 139 -14.31 18.82 -3.89
C ASP A 139 -13.35 19.74 -3.10
N ALA A 140 -13.36 21.02 -3.46
CA ALA A 140 -12.40 21.97 -2.93
C ALA A 140 -12.57 22.21 -1.42
N GLU A 141 -13.79 22.17 -0.89
CA GLU A 141 -14.03 22.35 0.55
C GLU A 141 -13.53 21.15 1.36
N ILE A 142 -13.68 19.94 0.80
CA ILE A 142 -13.08 18.72 1.37
C ILE A 142 -11.56 18.87 1.44
N VAL A 143 -10.90 19.25 0.34
CA VAL A 143 -9.43 19.48 0.36
C VAL A 143 -9.05 20.55 1.39
N GLN A 144 -9.77 21.67 1.42
CA GLN A 144 -9.52 22.76 2.37
C GLN A 144 -9.65 22.31 3.82
N TYR A 145 -10.62 21.46 4.14
CA TYR A 145 -10.78 20.89 5.48
C TYR A 145 -9.50 20.18 5.93
N TYR A 146 -8.98 19.23 5.15
CA TYR A 146 -7.79 18.47 5.55
C TYR A 146 -6.51 19.32 5.59
N VAL A 147 -6.40 20.32 4.72
CA VAL A 147 -5.29 21.28 4.75
C VAL A 147 -5.34 22.14 6.03
N LYS A 148 -6.51 22.67 6.38
CA LYS A 148 -6.72 23.48 7.60
C LYS A 148 -6.39 22.69 8.87
N HIS A 149 -6.76 21.40 8.89
CA HIS A 149 -6.47 20.49 10.00
C HIS A 149 -5.06 19.89 9.94
N ARG A 150 -4.17 20.38 9.08
CA ARG A 150 -2.77 19.95 8.93
C ARG A 150 -2.61 18.46 8.59
N LYS A 151 -3.67 17.83 8.06
CA LYS A 151 -3.67 16.43 7.61
C LYS A 151 -3.16 16.30 6.18
N ILE A 152 -3.31 17.35 5.35
CA ILE A 152 -2.75 17.41 3.99
C ILE A 152 -1.86 18.66 3.85
N TYR A 153 -0.71 18.52 3.19
CA TYR A 153 0.10 19.66 2.75
C TYR A 153 1.00 19.30 1.56
N GLN A 154 1.65 20.31 0.98
CA GLN A 154 2.65 20.13 -0.08
C GLN A 154 4.06 20.12 0.50
N ASP A 155 4.87 19.12 0.16
CA ASP A 155 6.30 19.10 0.51
C ASP A 155 7.16 19.93 -0.46
N ASP A 156 8.44 20.11 -0.12
CA ASP A 156 9.44 20.83 -0.93
C ASP A 156 9.72 20.19 -2.32
N HIS A 157 9.40 18.91 -2.49
CA HIS A 157 9.45 18.19 -3.77
C HIS A 157 8.13 18.30 -4.56
N ASN A 158 7.15 19.01 -4.03
CA ASN A 158 5.80 19.20 -4.56
C ASN A 158 4.93 17.93 -4.52
N ASN A 159 5.23 16.98 -3.66
CA ASN A 159 4.31 15.88 -3.37
C ASN A 159 3.16 16.37 -2.49
N CYS A 160 2.01 15.73 -2.62
CA CYS A 160 0.95 15.77 -1.64
C CYS A 160 1.31 14.82 -0.49
N VAL A 161 1.39 15.36 0.72
CA VAL A 161 1.64 14.61 1.94
C VAL A 161 0.34 14.39 2.70
N PHE A 162 -0.02 13.14 2.96
CA PHE A 162 -1.16 12.74 3.78
C PHE A 162 -0.66 12.27 5.14
N CYS A 163 -1.08 12.93 6.22
CA CYS A 163 -0.55 12.71 7.56
C CYS A 163 -1.49 11.88 8.42
N GLY A 164 -0.95 10.84 9.06
CA GLY A 164 -1.60 10.15 10.16
C GLY A 164 -1.14 10.72 11.51
N GLY A 165 -2.10 11.13 12.33
CA GLY A 165 -1.86 11.70 13.65
C GLY A 165 -2.25 10.73 14.75
N ASP A 166 -1.58 10.84 15.90
CA ASP A 166 -2.04 10.21 17.13
C ASP A 166 -3.25 10.94 17.74
N GLU A 167 -3.77 10.40 18.84
CA GLU A 167 -4.94 10.91 19.57
C GLU A 167 -4.70 12.34 20.11
N LYS A 168 -3.44 12.80 20.17
CA LYS A 168 -3.05 14.16 20.58
C LYS A 168 -2.81 15.08 19.38
N GLY A 169 -3.07 14.61 18.17
CA GLY A 169 -2.87 15.34 16.91
C GLY A 169 -1.40 15.44 16.47
N LYS A 170 -0.47 14.72 17.10
CA LYS A 170 0.93 14.69 16.66
C LYS A 170 1.06 13.75 15.47
N VAL A 171 1.66 14.23 14.38
CA VAL A 171 1.89 13.41 13.19
C VAL A 171 2.87 12.27 13.52
N ARG A 172 2.45 11.03 13.24
CA ARG A 172 3.22 9.79 13.46
C ARG A 172 3.52 9.04 12.17
N SER A 173 2.75 9.29 11.12
CA SER A 173 2.98 8.73 9.79
C SER A 173 2.75 9.79 8.72
N ALA A 174 3.34 9.56 7.56
CA ALA A 174 3.04 10.35 6.37
C ALA A 174 3.18 9.48 5.12
N SER A 175 2.17 9.50 4.24
CA SER A 175 2.27 8.98 2.89
C SER A 175 2.42 10.11 1.88
N LEU A 176 3.18 9.84 0.82
CA LEU A 176 3.55 10.77 -0.23
C LEU A 176 2.88 10.37 -1.53
N ARG A 177 2.40 11.37 -2.25
CA ARG A 177 1.83 11.23 -3.58
C ARG A 177 2.37 12.30 -4.50
N GLY A 178 3.00 11.91 -5.61
CA GLY A 178 3.41 12.87 -6.63
C GLY A 178 2.20 13.62 -7.22
N THR A 179 2.33 14.93 -7.45
CA THR A 179 1.24 15.77 -7.99
C THR A 179 1.29 15.90 -9.51
N TYR A 180 1.96 14.98 -10.20
CA TYR A 180 2.11 14.99 -11.64
C TYR A 180 2.02 13.55 -12.15
N ASP A 181 0.88 13.24 -12.76
CA ASP A 181 0.61 11.93 -13.35
C ASP A 181 1.02 11.99 -14.83
N VAL A 182 1.90 11.08 -15.26
CA VAL A 182 2.33 10.95 -16.66
C VAL A 182 1.60 9.76 -17.28
N PRO A 183 0.90 9.92 -18.41
CA PRO A 183 0.26 8.79 -19.09
C PRO A 183 1.23 7.65 -19.35
N GLY A 184 0.83 6.43 -19.01
CA GLY A 184 1.66 5.22 -19.18
C GLY A 184 2.81 5.07 -18.18
N LYS A 185 2.89 5.91 -17.13
CA LYS A 185 3.85 5.73 -16.03
C LYS A 185 3.14 5.66 -14.69
N ASP A 186 3.64 4.79 -13.83
CA ASP A 186 3.14 4.73 -12.48
C ASP A 186 3.46 6.02 -11.72
N PRO A 187 2.44 6.62 -11.10
CA PRO A 187 2.62 7.86 -10.37
C PRO A 187 3.30 7.59 -9.03
N PHE A 188 4.18 8.52 -8.61
CA PHE A 188 4.95 8.36 -7.36
C PHE A 188 4.02 8.16 -6.14
N LYS A 189 4.27 7.10 -5.38
CA LYS A 189 3.65 6.77 -4.09
C LYS A 189 4.76 6.36 -3.13
N GLY A 190 4.68 6.75 -1.87
CA GLY A 190 5.65 6.31 -0.86
C GLY A 190 5.16 6.49 0.56
N LEU A 191 5.65 5.67 1.49
CA LEU A 191 5.49 5.88 2.92
C LEU A 191 6.79 6.51 3.45
N VAL A 192 6.67 7.60 4.21
CA VAL A 192 7.84 8.27 4.80
C VAL A 192 8.54 7.29 5.75
N PRO A 193 9.88 7.14 5.69
CA PRO A 193 10.62 6.22 6.53
C PRO A 193 10.31 6.39 8.02
N ASN A 194 10.21 5.27 8.73
CA ASN A 194 9.86 5.18 10.15
C ASN A 194 8.46 5.72 10.50
N SER A 195 7.57 5.90 9.52
CA SER A 195 6.15 6.15 9.79
C SER A 195 5.56 5.03 10.66
N ASP A 196 4.86 5.42 11.71
CA ASP A 196 4.14 4.48 12.56
C ASP A 196 2.84 4.05 11.89
N LYS A 197 2.78 2.77 11.51
CA LYS A 197 1.65 2.18 10.78
C LYS A 197 0.37 2.05 11.63
N LEU A 198 0.45 2.25 12.96
CA LEU A 198 -0.73 2.32 13.83
C LEU A 198 -1.58 3.56 13.56
N TYR A 199 -0.98 4.60 12.98
CA TYR A 199 -1.62 5.88 12.76
C TYR A 199 -1.77 6.16 11.25
N PRO A 200 -2.75 5.57 10.55
CA PRO A 200 -3.03 5.86 9.15
C PRO A 200 -3.64 7.25 8.95
N PHE A 201 -3.92 7.62 7.70
CA PHE A 201 -4.66 8.84 7.39
C PHE A 201 -6.14 8.64 7.75
N THR A 202 -6.68 9.50 8.60
CA THR A 202 -8.01 9.33 9.18
C THR A 202 -8.84 10.61 9.17
N TYR A 203 -10.16 10.44 9.19
CA TYR A 203 -11.14 11.41 9.64
C TYR A 203 -11.92 10.79 10.78
N GLU A 204 -11.97 11.49 11.91
CA GLU A 204 -12.73 11.04 13.07
C GLU A 204 -14.18 11.50 12.94
N GLY A 205 -15.07 10.52 12.90
CA GLY A 205 -16.52 10.72 12.87
C GLY A 205 -17.13 10.75 14.27
N LYS A 206 -18.45 10.59 14.30
CA LYS A 206 -19.27 10.47 15.52
C LYS A 206 -20.24 9.30 15.47
N SER A 207 -20.34 8.60 14.33
CA SER A 207 -21.20 7.42 14.20
C SER A 207 -20.49 6.16 14.72
N ASN A 208 -21.24 5.09 14.90
CA ASN A 208 -20.73 3.77 15.24
C ASN A 208 -20.14 3.01 14.03
N ARG A 209 -19.83 3.70 12.93
CA ARG A 209 -19.40 3.10 11.66
C ARG A 209 -18.09 3.69 11.17
N VAL A 210 -17.18 2.82 10.72
CA VAL A 210 -15.94 3.20 10.02
C VAL A 210 -15.95 2.73 8.57
N MET A 211 -15.54 3.63 7.68
CA MET A 211 -15.37 3.42 6.25
C MET A 211 -13.87 3.27 5.94
N VAL A 212 -13.45 2.13 5.40
CA VAL A 212 -12.04 1.74 5.21
C VAL A 212 -11.66 1.81 3.74
N PHE A 213 -10.64 2.60 3.40
CA PHE A 213 -10.18 2.84 2.02
C PHE A 213 -8.74 2.38 1.83
N GLU A 214 -8.40 2.05 0.58
CA GLU A 214 -7.05 1.68 0.20
C GLU A 214 -6.08 2.87 0.32
N ALA A 215 -6.45 4.02 -0.25
CA ALA A 215 -5.63 5.22 -0.23
C ALA A 215 -6.41 6.51 0.12
N PRO A 216 -5.70 7.57 0.55
CA PRO A 216 -6.32 8.84 0.90
C PRO A 216 -7.10 9.48 -0.24
N ILE A 217 -6.63 9.37 -1.49
CA ILE A 217 -7.35 9.95 -2.64
C ILE A 217 -8.71 9.28 -2.82
N ASP A 218 -8.82 7.97 -2.61
CA ASP A 218 -10.09 7.24 -2.72
C ASP A 218 -11.06 7.64 -1.61
N MET A 219 -10.55 7.77 -0.39
CA MET A 219 -11.31 8.27 0.76
C MET A 219 -11.89 9.67 0.48
N LEU A 220 -11.07 10.60 -0.02
CA LEU A 220 -11.51 11.96 -0.36
C LEU A 220 -12.46 11.98 -1.56
N SER A 221 -12.26 11.08 -2.52
CA SER A 221 -13.12 10.96 -3.69
C SER A 221 -14.51 10.48 -3.30
N TYR A 222 -14.59 9.47 -2.44
CA TYR A 222 -15.85 8.99 -1.87
C TYR A 222 -16.58 10.08 -1.08
N GLN A 223 -15.88 10.86 -0.26
CA GLN A 223 -16.48 12.00 0.45
C GLN A 223 -17.02 13.06 -0.53
N SER A 224 -16.33 13.27 -1.66
CA SER A 224 -16.78 14.19 -2.73
C SER A 224 -18.02 13.66 -3.44
N ILE A 225 -18.04 12.36 -3.78
CA ILE A 225 -19.22 11.69 -4.36
C ILE A 225 -20.42 11.82 -3.43
N LYS A 226 -20.26 11.54 -2.12
CA LYS A 226 -21.35 11.74 -1.15
C LYS A 226 -21.87 13.16 -1.14
N LYS A 227 -20.98 14.16 -1.21
CA LYS A 227 -21.38 15.57 -1.28
C LYS A 227 -22.13 15.90 -2.56
N GLU A 228 -21.66 15.40 -3.69
CA GLU A 228 -22.27 15.62 -5.00
C GLU A 228 -23.72 15.12 -5.08
N PHE A 229 -24.03 14.04 -4.36
CA PHE A 229 -25.38 13.49 -4.26
C PHE A 229 -26.18 13.97 -3.04
N GLY A 230 -25.72 15.02 -2.34
CA GLY A 230 -26.43 15.60 -1.20
C GLY A 230 -26.41 14.75 0.08
N LEU A 231 -25.54 13.74 0.16
CA LEU A 231 -25.41 12.79 1.28
C LEU A 231 -24.34 13.22 2.31
N HIS A 232 -23.83 14.46 2.22
CA HIS A 232 -22.73 14.93 3.07
C HIS A 232 -23.16 15.32 4.48
N SER A 233 -24.39 15.83 4.67
CA SER A 233 -24.95 16.11 6.01
C SER A 233 -25.05 14.85 6.88
N ASP A 234 -25.08 13.66 6.26
CA ASP A 234 -25.12 12.35 6.91
C ASP A 234 -23.72 11.73 7.09
N CYS A 235 -22.63 12.42 6.73
CA CYS A 235 -21.25 11.95 6.94
C CYS A 235 -20.80 12.16 8.40
N GLN A 236 -21.43 11.45 9.33
CA GLN A 236 -20.91 11.29 10.70
C GLN A 236 -19.96 10.09 10.81
N ASP A 237 -19.66 9.40 9.71
CA ASP A 237 -18.82 8.20 9.74
C ASP A 237 -17.36 8.51 10.03
N HIS A 238 -16.68 7.54 10.62
CA HIS A 238 -15.22 7.51 10.66
C HIS A 238 -14.70 7.11 9.29
N TYR A 239 -13.58 7.69 8.85
CA TYR A 239 -12.92 7.31 7.60
C TYR A 239 -11.45 7.00 7.87
N ILE A 240 -10.95 5.93 7.27
CA ILE A 240 -9.55 5.49 7.42
C ILE A 240 -9.01 5.09 6.05
N ALA A 241 -7.80 5.54 5.72
CA ALA A 241 -7.09 5.18 4.50
C ALA A 241 -5.76 4.48 4.84
N LEU A 242 -5.63 3.22 4.44
CA LEU A 242 -4.60 2.30 4.94
C LEU A 242 -3.22 2.42 4.26
N ASN A 243 -3.10 3.15 3.15
CA ASN A 243 -1.83 3.42 2.46
C ASN A 243 -1.00 2.16 2.12
N GLY A 244 -1.65 1.09 1.62
CA GLY A 244 -0.94 -0.10 1.11
C GLY A 244 -0.60 -1.17 2.16
N VAL A 245 -1.59 -1.56 2.97
CA VAL A 245 -1.62 -2.69 3.90
C VAL A 245 -1.09 -2.42 5.31
N ALA A 246 -2.04 -2.32 6.25
CA ALA A 246 -1.82 -2.47 7.69
C ALA A 246 -3.16 -2.69 8.41
N HIS A 247 -3.59 -3.96 8.53
CA HIS A 247 -4.65 -4.35 9.49
C HIS A 247 -4.39 -3.78 10.89
N ILE A 248 -3.11 -3.59 11.25
CA ILE A 248 -2.68 -2.96 12.52
C ILE A 248 -3.20 -1.53 12.71
N GLY A 249 -3.29 -0.72 11.64
CA GLY A 249 -3.80 0.64 11.74
C GLY A 249 -5.31 0.66 11.97
N LEU A 250 -6.05 -0.20 11.26
CA LEU A 250 -7.48 -0.39 11.48
C LEU A 250 -7.75 -0.95 12.89
N ALA A 251 -7.01 -1.97 13.31
CA ALA A 251 -7.17 -2.57 14.63
C ALA A 251 -6.89 -1.57 15.76
N HIS A 252 -5.83 -0.75 15.64
CA HIS A 252 -5.53 0.33 16.60
C HIS A 252 -6.64 1.38 16.64
N TYR A 253 -7.16 1.77 15.47
CA TYR A 253 -8.26 2.72 15.39
C TYR A 253 -9.53 2.19 16.09
N LEU A 254 -9.84 0.91 15.90
CA LEU A 254 -11.00 0.25 16.53
C LEU A 254 -10.85 0.05 18.05
N GLU A 255 -9.62 -0.10 18.56
CA GLU A 255 -9.34 -0.16 20.01
C GLU A 255 -9.55 1.21 20.67
N SER A 256 -9.18 2.29 19.98
CA SER A 256 -9.34 3.66 20.47
C SER A 256 -10.76 4.23 20.31
N HIS A 257 -11.61 3.57 19.53
CA HIS A 257 -13.00 3.99 19.26
C HIS A 257 -13.98 2.84 19.55
N PRO A 258 -14.21 2.50 20.83
CA PRO A 258 -15.00 1.33 21.21
C PRO A 258 -16.48 1.42 20.82
N ASP A 259 -16.99 2.61 20.52
CA ASP A 259 -18.38 2.83 20.08
C ASP A 259 -18.63 2.34 18.63
N ILE A 260 -17.57 2.08 17.87
CA ILE A 260 -17.68 1.53 16.52
C ILE A 260 -18.08 0.05 16.62
N ASN A 261 -19.16 -0.31 15.94
CA ASN A 261 -19.61 -1.70 15.82
C ASN A 261 -19.81 -2.15 14.37
N ARG A 262 -19.68 -1.24 13.39
CA ARG A 262 -19.78 -1.55 11.96
C ARG A 262 -18.54 -1.11 11.19
N VAL A 263 -17.99 -2.01 10.41
CA VAL A 263 -16.81 -1.79 9.55
C VAL A 263 -17.22 -1.99 8.09
N VAL A 264 -17.08 -0.94 7.28
CA VAL A 264 -17.38 -1.00 5.84
C VAL A 264 -16.10 -0.90 5.06
N PHE A 265 -15.79 -1.94 4.27
CA PHE A 265 -14.63 -1.92 3.39
C PHE A 265 -14.98 -1.29 2.05
N CYS A 266 -14.15 -0.34 1.64
CA CYS A 266 -14.27 0.50 0.45
C CYS A 266 -12.97 0.51 -0.37
N LEU A 267 -12.31 -0.64 -0.47
CA LEU A 267 -11.07 -0.81 -1.23
C LEU A 267 -11.33 -0.88 -2.74
N ASP A 268 -10.26 -0.91 -3.52
CA ASP A 268 -10.28 -0.92 -4.98
C ASP A 268 -10.99 -2.18 -5.53
N ASN A 269 -11.66 -2.00 -6.68
CA ASN A 269 -12.33 -3.04 -7.43
C ASN A 269 -11.37 -3.65 -8.48
N ASP A 270 -10.21 -4.10 -8.02
CA ASP A 270 -9.28 -4.90 -8.78
C ASP A 270 -8.86 -6.15 -7.99
N GLU A 271 -8.15 -7.07 -8.64
CA GLU A 271 -7.77 -8.35 -8.02
C GLU A 271 -6.97 -8.16 -6.71
N PRO A 272 -5.96 -7.25 -6.65
CA PRO A 272 -5.31 -6.90 -5.38
C PRO A 272 -6.27 -6.33 -4.33
N GLY A 273 -7.14 -5.38 -4.70
CA GLY A 273 -8.09 -4.74 -3.78
C GLY A 273 -9.09 -5.73 -3.17
N VAL A 274 -9.59 -6.68 -3.97
CA VAL A 274 -10.49 -7.76 -3.51
C VAL A 274 -9.76 -8.69 -2.53
N LYS A 275 -8.53 -9.09 -2.85
CA LYS A 275 -7.71 -9.94 -1.97
C LYS A 275 -7.41 -9.21 -0.64
N ASN A 276 -7.02 -7.94 -0.71
CA ASN A 276 -6.75 -7.11 0.47
C ASN A 276 -7.99 -6.96 1.36
N THR A 277 -9.17 -6.80 0.77
CA THR A 277 -10.44 -6.74 1.50
C THR A 277 -10.67 -8.02 2.29
N ALA A 278 -10.51 -9.19 1.66
CA ALA A 278 -10.67 -10.47 2.34
C ALA A 278 -9.64 -10.67 3.46
N GLU A 279 -8.38 -10.31 3.23
CA GLU A 279 -7.32 -10.40 4.25
C GLU A 279 -7.58 -9.48 5.45
N LEU A 280 -8.03 -8.24 5.22
CA LEU A 280 -8.38 -7.30 6.28
C LEU A 280 -9.56 -7.79 7.10
N LEU A 281 -10.64 -8.22 6.45
CA LEU A 281 -11.83 -8.74 7.13
C LEU A 281 -11.46 -9.93 8.01
N ASN A 282 -10.75 -10.93 7.47
CA ASN A 282 -10.32 -12.10 8.22
C ASN A 282 -9.42 -11.72 9.40
N SER A 283 -8.48 -10.78 9.21
CA SER A 283 -7.57 -10.34 10.28
C SER A 283 -8.31 -9.65 11.43
N ILE A 284 -9.34 -8.85 11.12
CA ILE A 284 -10.13 -8.16 12.14
C ILE A 284 -11.07 -9.13 12.86
N GLU A 285 -11.74 -10.04 12.14
CA GLU A 285 -12.60 -11.06 12.74
C GLU A 285 -11.82 -12.07 13.59
N GLU A 286 -10.62 -12.47 13.18
CA GLU A 286 -9.74 -13.33 13.99
C GLU A 286 -9.33 -12.64 15.29
N LYS A 287 -8.98 -11.35 15.22
CA LYS A 287 -8.58 -10.57 16.40
C LYS A 287 -9.76 -10.23 17.32
N TYR A 288 -10.94 -10.00 16.76
CA TYR A 288 -12.15 -9.62 17.48
C TYR A 288 -13.38 -10.43 17.05
N PRO A 289 -13.44 -11.73 17.41
CA PRO A 289 -14.50 -12.62 16.94
C PRO A 289 -15.89 -12.09 17.28
N GLN A 290 -16.77 -12.04 16.28
CA GLN A 290 -18.18 -11.62 16.38
C GLN A 290 -18.41 -10.23 16.98
N LYS A 291 -17.38 -9.37 17.01
CA LYS A 291 -17.49 -8.03 17.61
C LYS A 291 -18.07 -7.00 16.64
N TYR A 292 -17.80 -7.14 15.34
CA TYR A 292 -18.13 -6.13 14.33
C TYR A 292 -19.07 -6.69 13.27
N GLU A 293 -20.02 -5.87 12.80
CA GLU A 293 -20.74 -6.10 11.56
C GLU A 293 -19.88 -5.62 10.39
N PHE A 294 -19.68 -6.49 9.39
CA PHE A 294 -18.92 -6.16 8.18
C PHE A 294 -19.84 -5.89 7.00
N ASP A 295 -19.49 -4.90 6.19
CA ASP A 295 -20.16 -4.57 4.94
C ASP A 295 -19.13 -4.19 3.87
N LEU A 296 -19.52 -4.28 2.60
CA LEU A 296 -18.69 -3.94 1.45
C LEU A 296 -19.38 -2.86 0.61
N LYS A 297 -18.63 -1.80 0.30
CA LYS A 297 -19.01 -0.83 -0.72
C LYS A 297 -17.88 -0.77 -1.73
N VAL A 298 -18.10 -1.33 -2.90
CA VAL A 298 -17.09 -1.45 -3.95
C VAL A 298 -17.31 -0.32 -4.98
N PRO A 299 -16.26 0.37 -5.46
CA PRO A 299 -16.41 1.32 -6.56
C PRO A 299 -16.90 0.60 -7.82
N THR A 300 -17.61 1.34 -8.68
CA THR A 300 -18.16 0.79 -9.94
C THR A 300 -17.03 0.48 -10.92
N ASN A 301 -16.06 1.39 -11.02
CA ASN A 301 -14.83 1.21 -11.78
C ASN A 301 -13.70 0.79 -10.85
N LYS A 302 -12.44 0.90 -11.30
CA LYS A 302 -11.27 0.39 -10.57
C LYS A 302 -11.17 0.96 -9.15
N ASP A 303 -11.29 2.27 -8.99
CA ASP A 303 -11.14 2.96 -7.71
C ASP A 303 -12.16 4.11 -7.58
N TRP A 304 -12.32 4.63 -6.36
CA TRP A 304 -13.29 5.70 -6.09
C TRP A 304 -12.93 7.01 -6.79
N ASN A 305 -11.66 7.24 -7.10
CA ASN A 305 -11.25 8.43 -7.84
C ASN A 305 -11.63 8.35 -9.31
N GLN A 306 -11.56 7.16 -9.92
CA GLN A 306 -12.03 6.91 -11.26
C GLN A 306 -13.55 7.14 -11.35
N ASP A 307 -14.31 6.62 -10.39
CA ASP A 307 -15.76 6.85 -10.31
C ASP A 307 -16.09 8.35 -10.24
N LEU A 308 -15.46 9.09 -9.32
CA LEU A 308 -15.67 10.53 -9.19
C LEU A 308 -15.40 11.27 -10.51
N ARG A 309 -14.31 10.90 -11.20
CA ARG A 309 -13.92 11.56 -12.44
C ARG A 309 -14.92 11.30 -13.56
N LEU A 310 -15.40 10.07 -13.70
CA LEU A 310 -16.41 9.70 -14.67
C LEU A 310 -17.77 10.37 -14.37
N ILE A 311 -18.14 10.52 -13.10
CA ILE A 311 -19.34 11.27 -12.70
C ILE A 311 -19.26 12.72 -13.18
N HIS A 312 -18.12 13.39 -12.98
CA HIS A 312 -17.96 14.77 -13.45
C HIS A 312 -17.89 14.87 -14.97
N GLU A 313 -17.20 13.95 -15.65
CA GLU A 313 -17.16 13.91 -17.12
C GLU A 313 -18.56 13.76 -17.72
N ALA A 314 -19.37 12.83 -17.20
CA ALA A 314 -20.74 12.63 -17.65
C ALA A 314 -21.61 13.89 -17.45
N LYS A 315 -21.43 14.61 -16.33
CA LYS A 315 -22.16 15.86 -16.07
C LYS A 315 -21.77 16.98 -17.02
N GLU A 316 -20.48 17.12 -17.33
CA GLU A 316 -20.04 18.14 -18.28
C GLU A 316 -20.52 17.84 -19.70
N LEU A 317 -20.56 16.56 -20.10
CA LEU A 317 -21.15 16.15 -21.37
C LEU A 317 -22.66 16.45 -21.44
N ALA A 318 -23.41 16.13 -20.39
CA ALA A 318 -24.85 16.41 -20.33
C ALA A 318 -25.14 17.92 -20.43
N LYS A 319 -24.37 18.75 -19.73
CA LYS A 319 -24.49 20.22 -19.83
C LYS A 319 -24.20 20.69 -21.26
N ASN A 320 -23.14 20.19 -21.90
CA ASN A 320 -22.81 20.63 -23.26
C ASN A 320 -23.90 20.24 -24.27
N GLN A 321 -24.51 19.06 -24.11
CA GLN A 321 -25.66 18.64 -24.94
C GLN A 321 -26.88 19.54 -24.73
N GLU A 322 -27.24 19.87 -23.49
CA GLU A 322 -28.33 20.80 -23.19
C GLU A 322 -28.07 22.19 -23.80
N TRP A 323 -26.82 22.68 -23.78
CA TRP A 323 -26.45 23.95 -24.40
C TRP A 323 -26.52 23.90 -25.94
N GLU A 324 -26.11 22.81 -26.58
CA GLU A 324 -26.23 22.62 -28.02
C GLU A 324 -27.70 22.58 -28.47
N GLU A 325 -28.57 21.87 -27.73
CA GLU A 325 -30.02 21.83 -28.01
C GLU A 325 -30.69 23.21 -27.87
N VAL A 326 -30.30 24.01 -26.86
CA VAL A 326 -30.82 25.39 -26.70
C VAL A 326 -30.40 26.29 -27.87
N VAL A 327 -29.15 26.18 -28.33
CA VAL A 327 -28.65 26.98 -29.47
C VAL A 327 -29.33 26.57 -30.78
N GLU A 328 -29.63 25.29 -31.00
CA GLU A 328 -30.36 24.82 -32.18
C GLU A 328 -31.84 25.25 -32.19
N LEU A 329 -32.49 25.36 -31.03
CA LEU A 329 -33.87 25.84 -30.92
C LEU A 329 -34.01 27.36 -31.10
N GLU A 330 -32.94 28.12 -30.90
CA GLU A 330 -32.91 29.58 -31.05
C GLU A 330 -32.43 30.07 -32.44
N ALA A 331 -32.00 29.16 -33.32
CA ALA A 331 -31.51 29.43 -34.68
C ALA A 331 -32.58 29.32 -35.77
#